data_AF-A0A7W0L444-F1
#
_entry.id   AF-A0A7W0L444-F1
#
_cell.length_a   1.000
_cell.length_b   1.000
_cell.length_c   1.000
_cell.angle_alpha   90.00
_cell.angle_beta   90.00
_cell.angle_gamma   90.00
#
_symmetry.space_group_name_H-M   'P 1'
#
loop_
_entity.id
_entity.type
_entity.pdbx_description
1 polymer ?
#
loop_
_entity_poly.entity_id
_entity_poly.type
_entity_poly.pdbx_seq_one_letter_code
_entity_poly.pdbx_strand_id
1 'polypeptide(L)'
;MCVVTIDSQNGEILAGPDLISRGFVYMDESKAFLDEAADRVYDALERLEGEHVTDWQTIKKTCRRSLGEFVWHSTRRRPMILPVIMEI
;
A
#
# COMPACT_ATOMS: atom_id res chain seq x y z
N MET A 1 2.70 7.88 -2.03
CA MET A 1 3.43 7.34 -0.86
C MET A 1 2.47 6.42 -0.15
N CYS A 2 2.94 5.26 0.28
CA CYS A 2 2.16 4.28 1.05
C CYS A 2 2.86 4.11 2.39
N VAL A 3 2.18 4.36 3.49
CA VAL A 3 2.72 4.21 4.83
C VAL A 3 1.95 3.09 5.53
N VAL A 4 2.66 2.12 6.08
CA VAL A 4 2.07 1.01 6.83
C VAL A 4 2.88 0.77 8.09
N THR A 5 2.19 0.44 9.17
CA THR A 5 2.81 0.04 10.44
C THR A 5 2.59 -1.45 10.65
N ILE A 6 3.68 -2.18 10.89
CA ILE A 6 3.65 -3.64 10.97
C ILE A 6 4.40 -4.08 12.22
N ASP A 7 3.86 -5.07 12.92
CA ASP A 7 4.54 -5.76 14.01
C ASP A 7 5.67 -6.64 13.45
N SER A 8 6.88 -6.42 13.96
CA SER A 8 8.11 -7.11 13.52
C SER A 8 8.12 -8.62 13.73
N GLN A 9 7.35 -9.11 14.70
CA GLN A 9 7.39 -10.48 15.19
C GLN A 9 6.46 -11.40 14.41
N ASN A 10 5.25 -10.92 14.12
CA ASN A 10 4.19 -11.74 13.48
C ASN A 10 3.77 -11.22 12.10
N GLY A 11 4.18 -10.01 11.69
CA GLY A 11 3.81 -9.42 10.41
C GLY A 11 2.41 -8.79 10.40
N GLU A 12 1.78 -8.66 11.56
CA GLU A 12 0.45 -8.06 11.73
C GLU A 12 0.43 -6.59 11.34
N ILE A 13 -0.61 -6.19 10.62
CA ILE A 13 -0.81 -4.79 10.22
C ILE A 13 -1.42 -4.02 11.40
N LEU A 14 -0.60 -3.26 12.11
CA LEU A 14 -1.04 -2.46 13.26
C LEU A 14 -1.76 -1.16 12.86
N ALA A 15 -1.38 -0.57 11.72
CA ALA A 15 -2.01 0.65 11.20
C ALA A 15 -1.73 0.89 9.70
N GLY A 16 -2.63 1.63 9.04
CA GLY A 16 -2.59 1.88 7.60
C GLY A 16 -3.18 0.73 6.78
N PRO A 17 -2.93 0.64 5.46
CA PRO A 17 -2.03 1.47 4.67
C PRO A 17 -2.58 2.86 4.35
N ASP A 18 -1.86 3.91 4.76
CA ASP A 18 -2.20 5.30 4.46
C ASP A 18 -1.56 5.74 3.13
N LEU A 19 -2.39 6.27 2.22
CA LEU A 19 -1.93 6.71 0.90
C LEU A 19 -1.93 8.23 0.76
N ILE A 20 -0.76 8.76 0.41
CA ILE A 20 -0.58 10.20 0.15
C ILE A 20 -0.08 10.38 -1.28
N SER A 21 -0.87 11.05 -2.11
CA SER A 21 -0.50 11.42 -3.48
C SER A 21 0.20 12.78 -3.50
N ARG A 22 1.31 12.89 -4.25
CA ARG A 22 1.97 14.18 -4.55
C ARG A 22 2.06 14.34 -6.06
N GLY A 23 1.28 15.28 -6.62
CA GLY A 23 1.31 15.61 -8.05
C GLY A 23 0.61 14.61 -8.98
N PHE A 24 -0.06 13.59 -8.44
CA PHE A 24 -0.73 12.55 -9.25
C PHE A 24 -2.26 12.65 -9.23
N VAL A 25 -2.86 12.99 -8.09
CA VAL A 25 -4.31 13.19 -7.95
C VAL A 25 -4.61 14.38 -7.03
N TYR A 26 -5.55 15.26 -7.42
CA TYR A 26 -6.00 16.42 -6.65
C TYR A 26 -7.05 15.99 -5.61
N MET A 27 -6.94 16.50 -4.38
CA MET A 27 -7.48 15.88 -3.15
C MET A 27 -9.00 15.69 -3.08
N ASP A 28 -9.82 16.49 -3.75
CA ASP A 28 -11.28 16.43 -3.55
C ASP A 28 -11.97 15.31 -4.35
N GLU A 29 -11.57 15.07 -5.60
CA GLU A 29 -12.14 14.02 -6.45
C GLU A 29 -11.44 12.66 -6.28
N SER A 30 -10.32 12.64 -5.57
CA SER A 30 -9.42 11.49 -5.51
C SER A 30 -9.46 10.69 -4.23
N LYS A 31 -10.24 11.13 -3.24
CA LYS A 31 -10.33 10.42 -1.95
C LYS A 31 -10.82 8.99 -2.13
N ALA A 32 -11.95 8.79 -2.81
CA ALA A 32 -12.49 7.45 -3.08
C ALA A 32 -11.50 6.58 -3.87
N PHE A 33 -10.73 7.17 -4.79
CA PHE A 33 -9.72 6.45 -5.55
C PHE A 33 -8.54 6.00 -4.67
N LEU A 34 -8.10 6.85 -3.74
CA LEU A 34 -7.04 6.52 -2.79
C LEU A 34 -7.53 5.51 -1.75
N ASP A 35 -8.78 5.63 -1.30
CA ASP A 35 -9.39 4.67 -0.38
C ASP A 35 -9.46 3.28 -1.02
N GLU A 36 -9.95 3.16 -2.27
CA GLU A 36 -9.94 1.88 -2.99
C GLU A 36 -8.52 1.34 -3.21
N ALA A 37 -7.56 2.22 -3.50
CA ALA A 37 -6.16 1.82 -3.62
C ALA A 37 -5.59 1.30 -2.29
N ALA A 38 -5.99 1.88 -1.16
CA ALA A 38 -5.57 1.46 0.17
C ALA A 38 -6.16 0.08 0.49
N ASP A 39 -7.45 -0.13 0.23
CA ASP A 39 -8.12 -1.43 0.41
C ASP A 39 -7.41 -2.55 -0.37
N ARG A 40 -7.06 -2.28 -1.63
CA ARG A 40 -6.30 -3.23 -2.48
C ARG A 40 -4.93 -3.59 -1.91
N VAL A 41 -4.28 -2.66 -1.21
CA VAL A 41 -3.01 -2.94 -0.54
C VAL A 41 -3.26 -3.73 0.72
N TYR A 42 -4.26 -3.36 1.51
CA TYR A 42 -4.64 -4.05 2.74
C TYR A 42 -4.94 -5.53 2.46
N ASP A 43 -5.81 -5.84 1.49
CA ASP A 43 -6.13 -7.21 1.05
C ASP A 43 -4.89 -8.01 0.62
N ALA A 44 -3.90 -7.34 0.03
CA ALA A 44 -2.66 -7.97 -0.42
C ALA A 44 -1.70 -8.23 0.75
N LEU A 45 -1.73 -7.38 1.78
CA LEU A 45 -0.92 -7.51 2.99
C LEU A 45 -1.52 -8.52 3.98
N GLU A 46 -2.85 -8.59 4.13
CA GLU A 46 -3.51 -9.62 4.96
C GLU A 46 -3.14 -11.05 4.51
N ARG A 47 -2.96 -11.26 3.20
CA ARG A 47 -2.49 -12.55 2.67
C ARG A 47 -1.07 -12.88 3.13
N LEU A 48 -0.19 -11.86 3.17
CA LEU A 48 1.18 -12.02 3.66
C LEU A 48 1.20 -12.29 5.16
N GLU A 49 0.35 -11.59 5.92
CA GLU A 49 0.16 -11.82 7.36
C GLU A 49 -0.29 -13.26 7.64
N GLY A 50 -1.30 -13.76 6.90
CA GLY A 50 -1.74 -15.16 7.01
C GLY A 50 -0.64 -16.18 6.68
N GLU A 51 0.31 -15.82 5.81
CA GLU A 51 1.50 -16.60 5.48
C GLU A 51 2.69 -16.36 6.44
N HIS A 52 2.50 -15.54 7.49
CA HIS A 52 3.53 -15.13 8.46
C HIS A 52 4.78 -14.50 7.81
N VAL A 53 4.58 -13.75 6.73
CA VAL A 53 5.66 -13.08 6.01
C VAL A 53 6.02 -11.76 6.68
N THR A 54 7.19 -11.73 7.32
CA THR A 54 7.75 -10.53 7.97
C THR A 54 8.85 -9.84 7.15
N ASP A 55 9.19 -10.36 5.97
CA ASP A 55 10.24 -9.77 5.12
C ASP A 55 9.81 -8.42 4.53
N TRP A 56 10.49 -7.36 4.97
CA TRP A 56 10.26 -5.99 4.51
C TRP A 56 10.40 -5.82 3.00
N GLN A 57 11.29 -6.57 2.33
CA GLN A 57 11.42 -6.44 0.88
C GLN A 57 10.17 -6.95 0.16
N THR A 58 9.63 -8.08 0.62
CA THR A 58 8.42 -8.70 0.08
C THR A 58 7.21 -7.80 0.33
N ILE A 59 7.03 -7.28 1.54
CA ILE A 59 5.96 -6.34 1.86
C ILE A 59 6.04 -5.09 0.97
N LYS A 60 7.21 -4.44 0.88
CA LYS A 60 7.41 -3.26 -0.01
C LYS A 60 7.15 -3.57 -1.47
N LYS A 61 7.50 -4.78 -1.95
CA LYS A 61 7.22 -5.21 -3.33
C LYS A 61 5.72 -5.39 -3.54
N THR A 62 5.01 -6.01 -2.59
CA THR A 62 3.56 -6.21 -2.64
C THR A 62 2.81 -4.88 -2.67
N CYS A 63 3.14 -3.91 -1.81
CA CYS A 63 2.54 -2.57 -1.87
C CYS A 63 2.75 -1.91 -3.25
N ARG A 64 3.98 -1.96 -3.79
CA ARG A 64 4.28 -1.38 -5.12
C ARG A 64 3.52 -2.05 -6.24
N ARG A 65 3.41 -3.38 -6.21
CA ARG A 65 2.70 -4.15 -7.23
C ARG A 65 1.20 -3.87 -7.19
N SER A 66 0.57 -4.00 -6.02
CA SER A 66 -0.88 -3.78 -5.86
C SER A 66 -1.28 -2.36 -6.31
N LEU A 67 -0.57 -1.34 -5.80
CA LEU A 67 -0.83 0.05 -6.19
C LEU A 67 -0.52 0.30 -7.68
N GLY A 68 0.58 -0.26 -8.20
CA GLY A 68 0.99 -0.06 -9.58
C GLY A 68 -0.03 -0.65 -10.57
N GLU A 69 -0.54 -1.86 -10.27
CA GLU A 69 -1.58 -2.52 -11.05
C GLU A 69 -2.88 -1.71 -11.02
N PHE A 70 -3.37 -1.35 -9.82
CA PHE A 70 -4.59 -0.56 -9.68
C PHE A 70 -4.52 0.76 -10.43
N VAL A 71 -3.46 1.54 -10.20
CA VAL A 71 -3.30 2.84 -10.84
C VAL A 71 -3.20 2.72 -12.37
N TRP A 72 -2.49 1.71 -12.87
CA TRP A 72 -2.41 1.49 -14.31
C TRP A 72 -3.76 1.14 -14.91
N HIS A 73 -4.52 0.26 -14.29
CA HIS A 73 -5.84 -0.15 -14.77
C HIS A 73 -6.83 1.01 -14.79
N SER A 74 -6.83 1.84 -13.75
CA SER A 74 -7.80 2.91 -13.58
C SER A 74 -7.44 4.19 -14.33
N THR A 75 -6.15 4.52 -14.45
CA THR A 75 -5.72 5.82 -14.99
C THR A 75 -4.75 5.74 -16.16
N ARG A 76 -4.24 4.55 -16.51
CA ARG A 76 -3.20 4.34 -17.54
C ARG A 76 -1.90 5.13 -17.29
N ARG A 77 -1.58 5.42 -16.03
CA ARG A 77 -0.36 6.13 -15.63
C ARG A 77 0.52 5.24 -14.76
N ARG A 78 1.81 5.59 -14.66
CA ARG A 78 2.80 4.87 -13.85
C ARG A 78 3.50 5.85 -12.90
N PRO A 79 2.84 6.27 -11.81
CA PRO A 79 3.48 7.15 -10.83
C PRO A 79 4.58 6.39 -10.08
N MET A 80 5.51 7.15 -9.49
CA MET A 80 6.46 6.60 -8.55
C MET A 80 5.75 6.22 -7.25
N ILE A 81 5.85 4.95 -6.85
CA ILE A 81 5.29 4.43 -5.60
C ILE A 81 6.42 4.19 -4.61
N LEU A 82 6.37 4.92 -3.50
CA LEU A 82 7.32 4.80 -2.39
C LEU A 82 6.59 4.25 -1.16
N PRO A 83 6.73 2.96 -0.84
CA PRO A 83 6.26 2.39 0.42
C PRO A 83 7.25 2.67 1.55
N VAL A 84 6.73 3.11 2.68
CA VAL A 84 7.45 3.26 3.95
C VAL A 84 6.78 2.34 4.95
N ILE A 85 7.61 1.57 5.64
CA ILE A 85 7.15 0.66 6.69
C ILE A 85 7.68 1.20 8.02
N MET A 86 6.77 1.35 8.97
CA MET A 86 7.08 1.62 10.37
C MET A 86 6.99 0.30 11.13
N GLU A 87 8.01 0.00 11.90
CA GLU A 87 8.13 -1.22 12.68
C GLU A 87 7.91 -0.89 14.15
N ILE A 88 7.13 -1.72 14.84
CA ILE A 88 6.91 -1.65 16.29
C ILE A 88 7.39 -2.96 16.93
#